data_AF-A0AAU4DP57-F1
#
_entry.id   AF-A0AAU4DP57-F1
#
_cell.length_a   1.000
_cell.length_b   1.000
_cell.length_c   1.000
_cell.angle_alpha   90.00
_cell.angle_beta   90.00
_cell.angle_gamma   90.00
#
_symmetry.space_group_name_H-M   'P 1'
#
loop_
_entity.id
_entity.type
_entity.pdbx_description
1 polymer ?
#
loop_
_entity_poly.entity_id
_entity_poly.type
_entity_poly.pdbx_seq_one_letter_code
_entity_poly.pdbx_strand_id
1 'polypeptide(L)'
;MPEQYEIIEATRTRIGPTDCWQVRQRRTDGEHHVTVFPAATLEWRAAEYDLDHTTEAGLNQILDIVLHEPFLPDPIEHRAQDPAAAKGLTAPSTQAIHGLRIGDEAPITLHNAPDRAAARAAHLERIEHAKRTRVHVVAPIPPRGKHNTGQAAARSAPDPLAVIRADHGITSEGVAAKRAMVEQARQQLAAPLADTPPAPGTPASFPETFGTPMWDAAVPRRNEAHRDSRGENPA
;
A
#
# COMPACT_ATOMS: atom_id res chain seq x y z
N MET A 1 2.38 -13.27 -17.18
CA MET A 1 1.66 -13.98 -16.10
C MET A 1 1.77 -13.14 -14.85
N PRO A 2 0.73 -13.06 -14.00
CA PRO A 2 0.82 -12.35 -12.73
C PRO A 2 1.93 -12.96 -11.88
N GLU A 3 2.66 -12.10 -11.19
CA GLU A 3 3.62 -12.51 -10.18
C GLU A 3 2.90 -13.25 -9.07
N GLN A 4 3.46 -14.36 -8.59
CA GLN A 4 2.93 -15.05 -7.42
C GLN A 4 3.95 -14.97 -6.31
N TYR A 5 3.49 -14.62 -5.11
CA TYR A 5 4.31 -14.70 -3.92
C TYR A 5 3.56 -15.36 -2.78
N GLU A 6 4.31 -16.06 -1.95
CA GLU A 6 3.86 -16.64 -0.69
C GLU A 6 4.35 -15.73 0.43
N ILE A 7 3.45 -15.27 1.30
CA ILE A 7 3.89 -14.63 2.54
C ILE A 7 4.39 -15.75 3.45
N ILE A 8 5.64 -15.64 3.89
CA ILE A 8 6.27 -16.68 4.71
C ILE A 8 6.41 -16.26 6.17
N GLU A 9 6.52 -14.95 6.40
CA GLU A 9 6.80 -14.40 7.73
C GLU A 9 6.42 -12.92 7.77
N ALA A 10 5.86 -12.49 8.89
CA ALA A 10 5.76 -11.08 9.24
C ALA A 10 6.41 -10.86 10.61
N THR A 11 7.19 -9.80 10.74
CA THR A 11 7.84 -9.45 12.01
C THR A 11 7.80 -7.95 12.24
N ARG A 12 7.73 -7.55 13.50
CA ARG A 12 7.90 -6.16 13.89
C ARG A 12 9.39 -5.85 13.95
N THR A 13 9.80 -4.73 13.40
CA THR A 13 11.17 -4.25 13.38
C THR A 13 11.20 -2.74 13.64
N ARG A 14 12.39 -2.16 13.74
CA ARG A 14 12.57 -0.71 13.89
C ARG A 14 13.61 -0.21 12.90
N ILE A 15 13.26 0.80 12.11
CA ILE A 15 14.16 1.51 11.19
C ILE A 15 14.36 2.93 11.71
N GLY A 16 15.55 3.20 12.26
CA GLY A 16 15.81 4.46 12.97
C GLY A 16 14.86 4.61 14.17
N PRO A 17 14.10 5.72 14.28
CA PRO A 17 13.11 5.90 15.35
C PRO A 17 11.74 5.27 15.03
N THR A 18 11.53 4.73 13.83
CA THR A 18 10.22 4.32 13.34
C THR A 18 9.99 2.82 13.54
N ASP A 19 8.93 2.46 14.25
CA ASP A 19 8.44 1.08 14.30
C ASP A 19 7.84 0.68 12.95
N CYS A 20 8.26 -0.46 12.43
CA CYS A 20 7.86 -0.97 11.12
C CYS A 20 7.39 -2.42 11.21
N TRP A 21 6.57 -2.82 10.25
CA TRP A 21 6.34 -4.21 9.90
C TRP A 21 7.22 -4.61 8.73
N GLN A 22 7.86 -5.76 8.85
CA GLN A 22 8.60 -6.41 7.80
C GLN A 22 7.82 -7.66 7.37
N VAL A 23 7.38 -7.70 6.12
CA VAL A 23 6.67 -8.84 5.53
C VAL A 23 7.58 -9.50 4.51
N ARG A 24 8.02 -10.72 4.83
CA ARG A 24 8.86 -11.51 3.95
C ARG A 24 7.99 -12.38 3.05
N GLN A 25 8.33 -12.34 1.78
CA GLN A 25 7.62 -12.98 0.69
C GLN A 25 8.58 -13.90 -0.06
N ARG A 26 8.07 -15.00 -0.59
CA ARG A 26 8.81 -15.92 -1.47
C ARG A 26 8.14 -15.95 -2.83
N ARG A 27 8.88 -15.60 -3.88
CA ARG A 27 8.41 -15.65 -5.28
C ARG A 27 8.54 -17.06 -5.85
N THR A 28 7.94 -17.28 -7.01
CA THR A 28 7.97 -18.58 -7.71
C THR A 28 9.36 -19.04 -8.16
N ASP A 29 10.29 -18.10 -8.35
CA ASP A 29 11.70 -18.37 -8.63
C ASP A 29 12.50 -18.79 -7.39
N GLY A 30 11.87 -18.79 -6.22
CA GLY A 30 12.49 -19.09 -4.93
C GLY A 30 13.18 -17.91 -4.27
N GLU A 31 13.20 -16.73 -4.90
CA GLU A 31 13.78 -15.54 -4.33
C GLU A 31 12.92 -14.98 -3.20
N HIS A 32 13.59 -14.42 -2.19
CA HIS A 32 12.91 -13.76 -1.08
C HIS A 32 12.84 -12.26 -1.32
N HIS A 33 11.65 -11.71 -1.16
CA HIS A 33 11.37 -10.29 -1.20
C HIS A 33 10.92 -9.84 0.18
N VAL A 34 11.18 -8.58 0.51
CA VAL A 34 10.83 -8.01 1.79
C VAL A 34 10.12 -6.69 1.55
N THR A 35 8.90 -6.61 2.05
CA THR A 35 8.11 -5.37 2.08
C THR A 35 8.20 -4.81 3.49
N VAL A 36 8.61 -3.54 3.64
CA VAL A 36 8.69 -2.87 4.95
C VAL A 36 7.82 -1.64 4.96
N PHE A 37 6.95 -1.50 5.97
CA PHE A 37 6.16 -0.29 6.19
C PHE A 37 6.13 0.15 7.65
N PRO A 38 6.01 1.47 7.91
CA PRO A 38 5.72 1.97 9.25
C PRO A 38 4.46 1.34 9.82
N ALA A 39 4.46 0.97 11.10
CA ALA A 39 3.28 0.42 11.77
C ALA A 39 2.07 1.38 11.70
N ALA A 40 2.34 2.69 11.75
CA ALA A 40 1.33 3.75 11.62
C ALA A 40 0.58 3.75 10.27
N THR A 41 1.08 3.06 9.23
CA THR A 41 0.40 2.90 7.94
C THR A 41 -0.96 2.24 8.09
N LEU A 42 -1.10 1.31 9.04
CA LEU A 42 -2.36 0.63 9.30
C LEU A 42 -3.46 1.61 9.79
N GLU A 43 -3.10 2.57 10.65
CA GLU A 43 -4.02 3.62 11.10
C GLU A 43 -4.38 4.59 9.97
N TRP A 44 -3.43 4.91 9.07
CA TRP A 44 -3.69 5.74 7.89
C TRP A 44 -4.70 5.09 6.96
N ARG A 45 -4.52 3.82 6.60
CA ARG A 45 -5.49 3.11 5.73
C ARG A 45 -6.87 2.97 6.39
N ALA A 46 -6.93 2.78 7.71
CA ALA A 46 -8.20 2.82 8.43
C ALA A 46 -8.88 4.19 8.36
N ALA A 47 -8.11 5.27 8.50
CA ALA A 47 -8.62 6.64 8.48
C ALA A 47 -9.07 7.10 7.07
N GLU A 48 -8.28 6.81 6.04
CA GLU A 48 -8.55 7.21 4.66
C GLU A 48 -9.85 6.60 4.11
N TYR A 49 -10.08 5.34 4.46
CA TYR A 49 -11.16 4.54 3.88
C TYR A 49 -12.24 4.16 4.88
N ASP A 50 -12.31 4.76 6.08
CA ASP A 50 -13.30 4.41 7.11
C ASP A 50 -13.40 2.90 7.40
N LEU A 51 -12.25 2.24 7.55
CA LEU A 51 -12.22 0.81 7.83
C LEU A 51 -12.30 0.55 9.33
N ASP A 52 -13.15 -0.39 9.72
CA ASP A 52 -13.33 -0.78 11.11
C ASP A 52 -12.22 -1.74 11.57
N HIS A 53 -11.15 -1.16 12.08
CA HIS A 53 -10.00 -1.87 12.65
C HIS A 53 -10.32 -2.72 13.90
N THR A 54 -11.52 -2.62 14.47
CA THR A 54 -11.91 -3.44 15.63
C THR A 54 -12.49 -4.79 15.23
N THR A 55 -12.76 -4.99 13.93
CA THR A 55 -13.26 -6.24 13.37
C THR A 55 -12.17 -6.96 12.59
N GLU A 56 -12.23 -8.29 12.58
CA GLU A 56 -11.32 -9.11 11.78
C GLU A 56 -11.44 -8.78 10.28
N ALA A 57 -12.66 -8.55 9.80
CA ALA A 57 -12.92 -8.19 8.40
C ALA A 57 -12.26 -6.85 8.02
N GLY A 58 -12.36 -5.83 8.87
CA GLY A 58 -11.72 -4.53 8.62
C GLY A 58 -10.20 -4.59 8.72
N LEU A 59 -9.64 -5.34 9.68
CA LEU A 59 -8.19 -5.59 9.75
C LEU A 59 -7.68 -6.33 8.50
N ASN A 60 -8.40 -7.35 8.04
CA ASN A 60 -8.07 -8.07 6.81
C ASN A 60 -8.08 -7.12 5.61
N GLN A 61 -9.06 -6.22 5.51
CA GLN A 61 -9.14 -5.24 4.44
C GLN A 61 -8.00 -4.20 4.49
N ILE A 62 -7.61 -3.73 5.69
CA ILE A 62 -6.46 -2.84 5.87
C ILE A 62 -5.17 -3.51 5.39
N LEU A 63 -4.93 -4.76 5.82
CA LEU A 63 -3.73 -5.51 5.40
C LEU A 63 -3.74 -5.78 3.90
N ASP A 64 -4.89 -6.12 3.34
CA ASP A 64 -5.05 -6.35 1.91
C ASP A 64 -4.69 -5.10 1.09
N ILE A 65 -5.11 -3.92 1.54
CA ILE A 65 -4.69 -2.65 0.92
C ILE A 65 -3.18 -2.48 1.00
N VAL A 66 -2.59 -2.54 2.21
CA VAL A 66 -1.15 -2.29 2.41
C VAL A 66 -0.27 -3.23 1.59
N LEU A 67 -0.66 -4.50 1.46
CA LEU A 67 0.13 -5.52 0.78
C LEU A 67 0.02 -5.46 -0.75
N HIS A 68 -1.05 -4.86 -1.30
CA HIS A 68 -1.27 -4.80 -2.75
C HIS A 68 -1.02 -3.41 -3.35
N GLU A 69 -1.04 -2.36 -2.53
CA GLU A 69 -0.85 -0.98 -2.96
C GLU A 69 0.46 -0.72 -3.73
N PRO A 70 1.63 -1.29 -3.35
CA PRO A 70 2.87 -1.11 -4.11
C PRO A 70 2.79 -1.60 -5.57
N PHE A 71 1.79 -2.42 -5.91
CA PHE A 71 1.59 -2.97 -7.24
C PHE A 71 0.55 -2.19 -8.05
N LEU A 72 -0.09 -1.16 -7.49
CA LEU A 72 -1.07 -0.36 -8.20
C LEU A 72 -0.35 0.67 -9.11
N PRO A 73 -0.76 0.79 -10.39
CA PRO A 73 -0.31 1.91 -11.20
C PRO A 73 -0.91 3.21 -10.66
N ASP A 74 -0.20 4.33 -10.85
CA ASP A 74 -0.79 5.64 -10.59
C ASP A 74 -2.06 5.82 -11.46
N PRO A 75 -3.23 6.09 -10.85
CA PRO A 75 -4.49 6.12 -11.58
C PRO A 75 -4.60 7.32 -12.52
N ILE A 76 -3.89 8.42 -12.25
CA ILE A 76 -3.92 9.62 -13.08
C ILE A 76 -3.02 9.45 -14.30
N GLU A 77 -1.80 8.96 -14.12
CA GLU A 77 -0.89 8.66 -15.23
C GLU A 77 -1.43 7.56 -16.15
N HIS A 78 -2.14 6.56 -15.58
CA HIS A 78 -2.64 5.39 -16.30
C HIS A 78 -4.16 5.42 -16.50
N ARG A 79 -4.77 6.61 -16.59
CA ARG A 79 -6.22 6.82 -16.65
C ARG A 79 -6.98 5.93 -17.64
N ALA A 80 -6.41 5.69 -18.82
CA ALA A 80 -7.05 4.91 -19.88
C ALA A 80 -7.14 3.39 -19.56
N GLN A 81 -6.38 2.93 -18.58
CA GLN A 81 -6.28 1.54 -18.15
C GLN A 81 -6.77 1.36 -16.71
N ASP A 82 -7.25 2.43 -16.07
CA ASP A 82 -7.66 2.40 -14.67
C ASP A 82 -8.94 1.54 -14.51
N PRO A 83 -8.89 0.45 -13.74
CA PRO A 83 -10.02 -0.48 -13.62
C PRO A 83 -11.23 0.14 -12.90
N ALA A 84 -11.02 1.13 -12.03
CA ALA A 84 -12.11 1.84 -11.37
C ALA A 84 -12.79 2.82 -12.35
N ALA A 85 -12.02 3.58 -13.13
CA ALA A 85 -12.56 4.44 -14.18
C ALA A 85 -13.34 3.66 -15.24
N ALA A 86 -12.87 2.46 -15.63
CA ALA A 86 -13.59 1.56 -16.53
C ALA A 86 -14.98 1.11 -15.99
N LYS A 87 -15.22 1.24 -14.67
CA LYS A 87 -16.50 1.01 -13.99
C LYS A 87 -17.31 2.30 -13.75
N GLY A 88 -16.88 3.42 -14.32
CA GLY A 88 -17.52 4.72 -14.13
C GLY A 88 -17.23 5.37 -12.78
N LEU A 89 -16.21 4.90 -12.05
CA LEU A 89 -15.75 5.56 -10.82
C LEU A 89 -14.81 6.72 -11.17
N THR A 90 -15.40 7.78 -11.70
CA THR A 90 -14.75 9.03 -12.09
C THR A 90 -15.30 10.22 -11.29
N ALA A 91 -14.48 11.26 -11.14
CA ALA A 91 -14.85 12.51 -10.51
C ALA A 91 -14.08 13.68 -11.16
N PRO A 92 -14.59 14.92 -11.06
CA PRO A 92 -13.86 16.09 -11.53
C PRO A 92 -12.50 16.20 -10.84
N SER A 93 -11.43 16.43 -11.61
CA SER A 93 -10.09 16.62 -11.06
C SER A 93 -10.04 17.87 -10.19
N THR A 94 -9.46 17.74 -8.99
CA THR A 94 -9.21 18.85 -8.07
C THR A 94 -7.90 19.58 -8.37
N GLN A 95 -7.06 19.02 -9.25
CA GLN A 95 -5.74 19.54 -9.57
C GLN A 95 -5.46 19.51 -11.07
N ALA A 96 -4.63 20.44 -11.54
CA ALA A 96 -4.11 20.42 -12.90
C ALA A 96 -2.80 19.61 -12.93
N ILE A 97 -2.88 18.33 -13.30
CA ILE A 97 -1.73 17.40 -13.28
C ILE A 97 -1.83 16.41 -14.44
N HIS A 98 -0.70 15.96 -15.00
CA HIS A 98 -0.63 14.99 -16.10
C HIS A 98 -1.55 15.33 -17.30
N GLY A 99 -1.66 16.63 -17.62
CA GLY A 99 -2.49 17.12 -18.73
C GLY A 99 -3.99 17.21 -18.44
N LEU A 100 -4.44 16.90 -17.22
CA LEU A 100 -5.78 17.23 -16.74
C LEU A 100 -5.84 18.70 -16.33
N ARG A 101 -6.98 19.35 -16.59
CA ARG A 101 -7.36 20.62 -15.99
C ARG A 101 -8.22 20.37 -14.77
N ILE A 102 -8.31 21.37 -13.89
CA ILE A 102 -9.29 21.34 -12.79
C ILE A 102 -10.70 21.26 -13.41
N GLY A 103 -11.50 20.33 -12.89
CA GLY A 103 -12.85 20.05 -13.39
C GLY A 103 -12.94 19.01 -14.49
N ASP A 104 -11.83 18.62 -15.14
CA ASP A 104 -11.83 17.53 -16.12
C ASP A 104 -12.19 16.21 -15.45
N GLU A 105 -12.89 15.32 -16.16
CA GLU A 105 -13.20 13.99 -15.64
C GLU A 105 -11.92 13.16 -15.47
N ALA A 106 -11.71 12.63 -14.26
CA ALA A 106 -10.55 11.84 -13.90
C ALA A 106 -10.97 10.61 -13.05
N PRO A 107 -10.15 9.55 -13.00
CA PRO A 107 -10.40 8.43 -12.08
C PRO A 107 -10.52 8.91 -10.62
N ILE A 108 -11.42 8.30 -9.86
CA ILE A 108 -11.58 8.62 -8.43
C ILE A 108 -10.31 8.25 -7.65
N THR A 109 -9.76 9.21 -6.90
CA THR A 109 -8.68 9.10 -5.93
C THR A 109 -9.18 9.55 -4.56
N LEU A 110 -8.34 9.43 -3.52
CA LEU A 110 -8.68 9.94 -2.19
C LEU A 110 -9.03 11.43 -2.18
N HIS A 111 -8.51 12.23 -3.12
CA HIS A 111 -8.60 13.69 -3.06
C HIS A 111 -9.73 14.30 -3.91
N ASN A 112 -10.16 13.63 -4.98
CA ASN A 112 -11.28 14.10 -5.81
C ASN A 112 -12.59 13.35 -5.57
N ALA A 113 -12.57 12.24 -4.80
CA ALA A 113 -13.79 11.50 -4.51
C ALA A 113 -14.84 12.38 -3.80
N PRO A 114 -16.14 12.25 -4.10
CA PRO A 114 -17.19 12.99 -3.40
C PRO A 114 -17.22 12.66 -1.89
N ASP A 115 -16.90 11.43 -1.52
CA ASP A 115 -16.77 10.98 -0.14
C ASP A 115 -15.72 9.84 -0.03
N ARG A 116 -15.44 9.42 1.20
CA ARG A 116 -14.46 8.36 1.48
C ARG A 116 -14.95 6.97 1.08
N ALA A 117 -16.26 6.74 0.99
CA ALA A 117 -16.81 5.47 0.54
C ALA A 117 -16.57 5.27 -0.97
N ALA A 118 -16.73 6.32 -1.77
CA ALA A 118 -16.40 6.34 -3.19
C ALA A 118 -14.89 6.17 -3.43
N ALA A 119 -14.04 6.86 -2.64
CA ALA A 119 -12.59 6.67 -2.68
C ALA A 119 -12.21 5.20 -2.39
N ARG A 120 -12.79 4.62 -1.33
CA ARG A 120 -12.59 3.22 -0.96
C ARG A 120 -13.02 2.28 -2.07
N ALA A 121 -14.22 2.46 -2.63
CA ALA A 121 -14.71 1.61 -3.72
C ALA A 121 -13.77 1.61 -4.92
N ALA A 122 -13.32 2.79 -5.37
CA ALA A 122 -12.37 2.90 -6.47
C ALA A 122 -11.01 2.25 -6.15
N HIS A 123 -10.50 2.41 -4.93
CA HIS A 123 -9.24 1.81 -4.52
C HIS A 123 -9.33 0.27 -4.43
N LEU A 124 -10.41 -0.27 -3.90
CA LEU A 124 -10.64 -1.73 -3.84
C LEU A 124 -10.76 -2.35 -5.24
N GLU A 125 -11.37 -1.64 -6.20
CA GLU A 125 -11.40 -2.11 -7.60
C GLU A 125 -10.02 -2.22 -8.22
N ARG A 126 -9.11 -1.30 -7.87
CA ARG A 126 -7.70 -1.36 -8.30
C ARG A 126 -6.97 -2.53 -7.65
N ILE A 127 -7.18 -2.77 -6.36
CA ILE A 127 -6.60 -3.91 -5.65
C ILE A 127 -7.08 -5.23 -6.26
N GLU A 128 -8.38 -5.39 -6.48
CA GLU A 128 -8.93 -6.60 -7.10
C GLU A 128 -8.46 -6.79 -8.55
N HIS A 129 -8.20 -5.71 -9.28
CA HIS A 129 -7.54 -5.80 -10.57
C HIS A 129 -6.08 -6.24 -10.44
N ALA A 130 -5.31 -5.65 -9.53
CA ALA A 130 -3.91 -6.00 -9.31
C ALA A 130 -3.75 -7.46 -8.86
N LYS A 131 -4.65 -7.96 -8.00
CA LYS A 131 -4.72 -9.37 -7.61
C LYS A 131 -4.84 -10.34 -8.78
N ARG A 132 -5.62 -9.93 -9.80
CA ARG A 132 -5.88 -10.74 -10.99
C ARG A 132 -4.77 -10.64 -12.03
N THR A 133 -4.19 -9.46 -12.20
CA THR A 133 -3.34 -9.17 -13.37
C THR A 133 -1.86 -9.00 -13.04
N ARG A 134 -1.52 -8.61 -11.81
CA ARG A 134 -0.15 -8.25 -11.41
C ARG A 134 0.41 -9.18 -10.37
N VAL A 135 -0.32 -9.46 -9.29
CA VAL A 135 0.25 -10.13 -8.13
C VAL A 135 -0.76 -11.02 -7.42
N HIS A 136 -0.36 -12.21 -6.98
CA HIS A 136 -1.24 -13.14 -6.28
C HIS A 136 -0.57 -13.68 -5.01
N VAL A 137 -1.21 -13.46 -3.86
CA VAL A 137 -0.79 -14.06 -2.59
C VAL A 137 -1.24 -15.52 -2.56
N VAL A 138 -0.30 -16.45 -2.55
CA VAL A 138 -0.62 -17.88 -2.41
C VAL A 138 -0.52 -18.32 -0.95
N ALA A 139 -1.38 -19.25 -0.56
CA ALA A 139 -1.30 -19.87 0.76
C ALA A 139 0.04 -20.60 0.91
N PRO A 140 0.61 -20.66 2.14
CA PRO A 140 1.86 -21.33 2.35
C PRO A 140 1.82 -22.78 1.88
N ILE A 141 2.78 -23.17 1.04
CA ILE A 141 2.88 -24.57 0.61
C ILE A 141 3.46 -25.33 1.79
N PRO A 142 2.72 -26.27 2.41
CA PRO A 142 3.25 -27.02 3.53
C PRO A 142 4.55 -27.71 3.09
N PRO A 143 5.62 -27.69 3.91
CA PRO A 143 6.87 -28.31 3.55
C PRO A 143 6.59 -29.77 3.22
N ARG A 144 7.01 -30.22 2.02
CA ARG A 144 6.94 -31.63 1.60
C ARG A 144 7.85 -32.44 2.52
N GLY A 145 7.38 -32.76 3.72
CA GLY A 145 8.01 -33.73 4.59
C GLY A 145 8.07 -35.06 3.84
N LYS A 146 9.21 -35.75 3.90
CA LYS A 146 9.30 -37.14 3.44
C LYS A 146 8.22 -37.94 4.16
N HIS A 147 7.17 -38.31 3.44
CA HIS A 147 6.03 -39.05 3.96
C HIS A 147 6.49 -40.43 4.45
N ASN A 148 6.88 -40.54 5.72
CA ASN A 148 6.82 -41.80 6.43
C ASN A 148 5.34 -42.09 6.72
N THR A 149 4.71 -42.78 5.78
CA THR A 149 3.57 -43.75 5.81
C THR A 149 2.62 -43.87 7.04
N GLY A 150 2.46 -42.85 7.86
CA GLY A 150 1.42 -42.76 8.90
C GLY A 150 0.55 -41.53 8.66
N GLN A 151 -0.73 -41.74 8.36
CA GLN A 151 -1.76 -40.73 8.08
C GLN A 151 -2.08 -39.83 9.28
N ALA A 152 -1.13 -39.04 9.78
CA ALA A 152 -1.47 -37.87 10.59
C ALA A 152 -1.90 -36.76 9.62
N ALA A 153 -3.16 -36.31 9.72
CA ALA A 153 -3.64 -35.16 8.95
C ALA A 153 -2.65 -33.99 9.09
N ALA A 154 -2.15 -33.48 7.96
CA ALA A 154 -1.21 -32.37 7.94
C ALA A 154 -1.87 -31.17 8.62
N ARG A 155 -1.31 -30.71 9.74
CA ARG A 155 -1.77 -29.46 10.38
C ARG A 155 -1.59 -28.32 9.38
N SER A 156 -2.60 -27.47 9.25
CA SER A 156 -2.49 -26.24 8.48
C SER A 156 -1.29 -25.42 8.97
N ALA A 157 -0.52 -24.86 8.03
CA ALA A 157 0.54 -23.93 8.38
C ALA A 157 -0.07 -22.72 9.12
N PRO A 158 0.60 -22.18 10.15
CA PRO A 158 0.17 -20.94 10.80
C PRO A 158 0.05 -19.81 9.78
N ASP A 159 -0.97 -18.95 9.94
CA ASP A 159 -1.09 -17.76 9.11
C ASP A 159 0.04 -16.77 9.44
N PRO A 160 0.92 -16.44 8.48
CA PRO A 160 2.07 -15.57 8.71
C PRO A 160 1.66 -14.13 9.10
N LEU A 161 0.45 -13.69 8.75
CA LEU A 161 -0.06 -12.35 9.10
C LEU A 161 -0.77 -12.32 10.46
N ALA A 162 -0.94 -13.47 11.13
CA ALA A 162 -1.59 -13.54 12.44
C ALA A 162 -0.91 -12.64 13.48
N VAL A 163 0.42 -12.50 13.41
CA VAL A 163 1.17 -11.63 14.32
C VAL A 163 0.83 -10.15 14.12
N ILE A 164 0.63 -9.70 12.88
CA ILE A 164 0.20 -8.32 12.62
C ILE A 164 -1.21 -8.12 13.16
N ARG A 165 -2.12 -9.06 12.95
CA ARG A 165 -3.49 -8.96 13.48
C ARG A 165 -3.53 -8.93 15.00
N ALA A 166 -2.64 -9.69 15.66
CA ALA A 166 -2.58 -9.74 17.11
C ALA A 166 -1.92 -8.50 17.75
N ASP A 167 -0.97 -7.86 17.07
CA ASP A 167 -0.18 -6.72 17.59
C ASP A 167 -0.23 -5.49 16.67
N HIS A 168 -1.35 -5.24 15.97
CA HIS A 168 -1.41 -4.23 14.92
C HIS A 168 -1.11 -2.79 15.38
N GLY A 169 -1.27 -2.50 16.67
CA GLY A 169 -0.97 -1.18 17.26
C GLY A 169 -1.93 -0.04 16.88
N ILE A 170 -2.87 -0.27 15.95
CA ILE A 170 -3.97 0.66 15.63
C ILE A 170 -4.76 1.04 16.89
N THR A 171 -4.94 2.34 17.12
CA THR A 171 -5.76 2.89 18.20
C THR A 171 -6.94 3.70 17.64
N SER A 172 -8.07 3.73 18.34
CA SER A 172 -9.23 4.52 17.90
C SER A 172 -8.94 6.02 17.90
N GLU A 173 -8.15 6.51 18.86
CA GLU A 173 -7.68 7.90 18.91
C GLU A 173 -6.77 8.24 17.72
N GLY A 174 -5.79 7.37 17.42
CA GLY A 174 -4.89 7.55 16.29
C GLY A 174 -5.60 7.55 14.93
N VAL A 175 -6.61 6.70 14.76
CA VAL A 175 -7.47 6.70 13.57
C VAL A 175 -8.32 7.97 13.50
N ALA A 176 -8.88 8.45 14.61
CA ALA A 176 -9.66 9.68 14.64
C ALA A 176 -8.81 10.92 14.28
N ALA A 177 -7.60 11.02 14.83
CA ALA A 177 -6.67 12.11 14.52
C ALA A 177 -6.28 12.10 13.02
N LYS A 178 -5.92 10.95 12.48
CA LYS A 178 -5.58 10.82 11.04
C LYS A 178 -6.77 11.09 10.14
N ARG A 179 -7.99 10.69 10.56
CA ARG A 179 -9.22 10.99 9.82
C ARG A 179 -9.44 12.50 9.69
N ALA A 180 -9.20 13.26 10.76
CA ALA A 180 -9.27 14.72 10.71
C ALA A 180 -8.24 15.30 9.73
N MET A 181 -7.01 14.76 9.69
CA MET A 181 -5.97 15.18 8.74
C MET A 181 -6.36 14.86 7.29
N VAL A 182 -6.90 13.66 7.01
CA VAL A 182 -7.38 13.28 5.67
C VAL A 182 -8.49 14.21 5.22
N GLU A 183 -9.46 14.50 6.09
CA GLU A 183 -10.58 15.37 5.74
C GLU A 183 -10.11 16.81 5.50
N GLN A 184 -9.21 17.33 6.33
CA GLN A 184 -8.59 18.64 6.10
C GLN A 184 -7.89 18.68 4.73
N ALA A 185 -7.11 17.66 4.38
CA ALA A 185 -6.42 17.60 3.08
C ALA A 185 -7.41 17.55 1.91
N ARG A 186 -8.49 16.77 2.04
CA ARG A 186 -9.58 16.71 1.04
C ARG A 186 -10.24 18.07 0.86
N GLN A 187 -10.56 18.77 1.95
CA GLN A 187 -11.16 20.11 1.90
C GLN A 187 -10.22 21.15 1.29
N GLN A 188 -8.93 21.11 1.61
CA GLN A 188 -7.93 22.00 1.03
C GLN A 188 -7.79 21.84 -0.49
N LEU A 189 -7.89 20.60 -0.99
CA LEU A 189 -7.81 20.31 -2.42
C LEU A 189 -9.14 20.53 -3.15
N ALA A 190 -10.27 20.33 -2.48
CA ALA A 190 -11.59 20.59 -3.05
C ALA A 190 -11.97 22.08 -3.05
N ALA A 191 -11.32 22.90 -2.20
CA ALA A 191 -11.55 24.33 -2.17
C ALA A 191 -11.32 24.90 -3.58
N PRO A 192 -12.32 25.57 -4.19
CA PRO A 192 -12.13 26.17 -5.49
C PRO A 192 -10.93 27.11 -5.38
N LEU A 193 -9.96 26.94 -6.26
CA LEU A 193 -8.92 27.94 -6.55
C LEU A 193 -9.59 29.14 -7.22
N ALA A 194 -10.59 29.72 -6.57
CA ALA A 194 -11.27 30.91 -6.98
C ALA A 194 -10.27 32.05 -6.89
N ASP A 195 -9.92 32.59 -8.05
CA ASP A 195 -9.36 33.92 -8.20
C ASP A 195 -8.06 34.23 -7.45
N THR A 196 -7.20 33.25 -7.18
CA THR A 196 -5.80 33.58 -6.87
C THR A 196 -5.06 33.72 -8.22
N PRO A 197 -4.88 34.93 -8.75
CA PRO A 197 -4.06 35.12 -9.94
C PRO A 197 -2.67 34.52 -9.66
N PRO A 198 -2.07 33.82 -10.64
CA PRO A 198 -0.75 33.26 -10.46
C PRO A 198 0.20 34.38 -10.06
N ALA A 199 0.87 34.24 -8.91
CA ALA A 199 1.88 35.21 -8.49
C ALA A 199 2.92 35.30 -9.62
N PRO A 200 3.14 36.48 -10.22
CA PRO A 200 4.08 36.62 -11.32
C PRO A 200 5.50 36.34 -10.80
N GLY A 201 6.10 35.25 -11.27
CA GLY A 201 7.54 35.02 -11.15
C GLY A 201 8.03 34.17 -9.98
N THR A 202 7.17 33.50 -9.21
CA THR A 202 7.63 32.52 -8.22
C THR A 202 7.64 31.12 -8.85
N PRO A 203 8.80 30.43 -8.97
CA PRO A 203 8.77 29.01 -9.29
C PRO A 203 7.93 28.31 -8.23
N ALA A 204 6.97 27.48 -8.65
CA ALA A 204 6.06 26.78 -7.76
C ALA A 204 6.86 25.88 -6.81
N SER A 205 7.14 26.34 -5.60
CA SER A 205 7.50 25.47 -4.49
C SER A 205 6.22 24.76 -4.06
N PHE A 206 6.01 23.56 -4.58
CA PHE A 206 5.03 22.64 -4.03
C PHE A 206 5.45 22.33 -2.59
N PRO A 207 4.51 22.30 -1.62
CA PRO A 207 4.82 21.76 -0.31
C PRO A 207 5.30 20.32 -0.49
N GLU A 208 6.52 20.03 -0.04
CA GLU A 208 7.22 18.73 -0.10
C GLU A 208 6.53 17.61 0.71
N THR A 209 5.25 17.75 1.04
CA THR A 209 4.58 16.94 2.06
C THR A 209 3.50 16.07 1.44
N PHE A 210 3.55 14.78 1.82
CA PHE A 210 2.64 13.67 1.57
C PHE A 210 2.80 12.86 0.28
N GLY A 211 3.61 13.31 -0.68
CA GLY A 211 3.71 12.66 -1.99
C GLY A 211 4.71 11.51 -2.14
N THR A 212 5.74 11.42 -1.29
CA THR A 212 6.69 10.31 -1.41
C THR A 212 6.16 9.11 -0.62
N PRO A 213 5.62 8.06 -1.26
CA PRO A 213 5.47 6.79 -0.59
C PRO A 213 6.81 6.44 0.07
N MET A 214 6.82 6.26 1.39
CA MET A 214 8.02 5.85 2.13
C MET A 214 8.61 4.52 1.64
N TRP A 215 7.89 3.83 0.74
CA TRP A 215 8.28 2.62 0.04
C TRP A 215 9.52 2.77 -0.86
N ASP A 216 9.81 3.96 -1.40
CA ASP A 216 10.93 4.14 -2.36
C ASP A 216 12.29 4.45 -1.71
N ALA A 217 12.34 4.71 -0.40
CA ALA A 217 13.55 5.24 0.24
C ALA A 217 14.53 4.20 0.82
N ALA A 218 14.27 2.89 0.74
CA ALA A 218 15.08 1.92 1.49
C ALA A 218 15.22 0.50 0.92
N VAL A 219 15.32 0.32 -0.39
CA VAL A 219 15.86 -0.92 -0.94
C VAL A 219 17.22 -0.63 -1.60
N PRO A 220 18.34 -0.97 -0.95
CA PRO A 220 19.64 -0.99 -1.63
C PRO A 220 19.50 -1.80 -2.90
N ARG A 221 19.96 -1.27 -4.04
CA ARG A 221 19.99 -2.02 -5.28
C ARG A 221 20.76 -3.31 -5.00
N ARG A 222 20.17 -4.45 -5.39
CA ARG A 222 20.61 -5.83 -5.14
C ARG A 222 22.10 -6.13 -5.38
N ASN A 223 22.81 -5.28 -6.12
CA ASN A 223 24.23 -5.42 -6.43
C ASN A 223 25.18 -4.85 -5.35
N GLU A 224 24.68 -4.11 -4.35
CA GLU A 224 25.53 -3.52 -3.30
C GLU A 224 25.69 -4.46 -2.10
N ALA A 225 24.68 -5.27 -1.75
CA ALA A 225 24.71 -6.15 -0.58
C ALA A 225 25.65 -7.37 -0.70
N HIS A 226 26.12 -7.70 -1.92
CA HIS A 226 27.02 -8.85 -2.14
C HIS A 226 28.49 -8.48 -2.31
N ARG A 227 28.86 -7.18 -2.31
CA ARG A 227 30.27 -6.78 -2.45
C ARG A 227 31.07 -6.83 -1.14
N ASP A 228 30.43 -6.65 0.01
CA ASP A 228 31.14 -6.52 1.29
C ASP A 228 31.44 -7.85 2.01
N SER A 229 31.08 -9.00 1.44
CA SER A 229 31.31 -10.32 2.06
C SER A 229 32.51 -11.10 1.49
N ARG A 230 33.32 -10.48 0.60
CA ARG A 230 34.61 -11.03 0.16
C ARG A 230 35.77 -10.20 0.70
N GLY A 231 35.83 -10.08 2.02
CA GLY A 231 37.03 -9.65 2.73
C GLY A 231 38.07 -10.77 2.68
N GLU A 232 39.12 -10.52 1.91
CA GLU A 232 40.33 -11.31 1.78
C GLU A 232 40.95 -11.60 3.16
N ASN A 233 41.35 -12.85 3.40
CA ASN A 233 42.30 -13.18 4.47
C ASN A 233 43.69 -12.73 4.01
N PRO A 234 44.33 -11.72 4.64
CA PRO A 234 45.76 -11.54 4.45
C PRO A 234 46.50 -12.69 5.16
N ALA A 235 47.49 -13.23 4.44
CA ALA A 235 48.44 -14.22 4.92
C ALA A 235 49.37 -13.66 6.01
#